data_AF-A0A2P2FQ46-F1
#
_entry.id   AF-A0A2P2FQ46-F1
#
_cell.length_a   1.000
_cell.length_b   1.000
_cell.length_c   1.000
_cell.angle_alpha   90.00
_cell.angle_beta   90.00
_cell.angle_gamma   90.00
#
_symmetry.space_group_name_H-M   'P 1'
#
loop_
_entity.id
_entity.type
_entity.pdbx_description
1 polymer ?
#
loop_
_entity_poly.entity_id
_entity_poly.type
_entity_poly.pdbx_seq_one_letter_code
_entity_poly.pdbx_strand_id
1 'polypeptide(L)'
;MGNVKRWPVLAGVGVVVAAAGWWIVDEMPSVDDAVAREALPPIDENLRALAGSREAGIRWVCTQKVIETRPDGDLVKIGLVASCDEVAKEADGLVTRGGFRRQPMVYRVERTPGGYRVLDRKVAKDGAGYSPSVKEMFSWVGARRVLGGASPDDPRNVSPAAFGLPDGTPVRTGR
;
A
#
# COMPACT_ATOMS: atom_id res chain seq x y z
N MET A 1 -63.54 5.97 -48.57
CA MET A 1 -63.64 5.88 -47.10
C MET A 1 -63.10 4.52 -46.69
N GLY A 2 -62.01 4.31 -45.96
CA GLY A 2 -61.53 5.06 -44.80
C GLY A 2 -61.85 4.24 -43.54
N ASN A 3 -60.95 3.35 -43.11
CA ASN A 3 -60.46 3.31 -41.73
C ASN A 3 -59.42 2.21 -41.48
N VAL A 4 -58.42 2.60 -40.69
CA VAL A 4 -57.17 1.92 -40.36
C VAL A 4 -57.34 1.17 -39.04
N LYS A 5 -56.70 0.00 -38.86
CA LYS A 5 -56.08 -0.31 -37.57
C LYS A 5 -54.88 -1.26 -37.72
N ARG A 6 -53.70 -0.65 -37.69
CA ARG A 6 -52.41 -1.27 -37.33
C ARG A 6 -52.49 -1.75 -35.88
N TRP A 7 -51.99 -2.95 -35.58
CA TRP A 7 -51.19 -3.21 -34.36
C TRP A 7 -50.48 -4.59 -34.40
N PRO A 8 -49.46 -4.83 -33.57
CA PRO A 8 -48.05 -4.77 -33.97
C PRO A 8 -47.35 -6.14 -34.05
N VAL A 9 -46.26 -6.16 -34.79
CA VAL A 9 -45.24 -7.23 -34.79
C VAL A 9 -44.60 -7.27 -33.40
N LEU A 10 -44.75 -8.38 -32.69
CA LEU A 10 -44.05 -8.63 -31.42
C LEU A 10 -42.57 -8.91 -31.70
N ALA A 11 -41.76 -7.84 -31.66
CA ALA A 11 -40.32 -7.92 -31.49
C ALA A 11 -40.01 -8.22 -30.01
N GLY A 12 -39.83 -9.50 -29.68
CA GLY A 12 -39.40 -9.95 -28.36
C GLY A 12 -37.92 -10.33 -28.37
N VAL A 13 -37.06 -9.35 -28.11
CA VAL A 13 -35.64 -9.54 -27.83
C VAL A 13 -35.52 -10.25 -26.48
N GLY A 14 -35.27 -11.56 -26.51
CA GLY A 14 -34.90 -12.34 -25.32
C GLY A 14 -33.41 -12.16 -25.02
N VAL A 15 -33.09 -11.21 -24.15
CA VAL A 15 -31.76 -11.01 -23.58
C VAL A 15 -31.39 -12.22 -22.71
N VAL A 16 -30.52 -13.10 -23.22
CA VAL A 16 -29.84 -14.10 -22.37
C VAL A 16 -28.63 -13.42 -21.75
N VAL A 17 -28.84 -12.78 -20.59
CA VAL A 17 -27.76 -12.36 -19.70
C VAL A 17 -27.86 -13.23 -18.46
N ALA A 18 -27.11 -14.32 -18.45
CA ALA A 18 -26.79 -15.04 -17.22
C ALA A 18 -25.55 -15.92 -17.47
N ALA A 19 -24.62 -15.87 -16.52
CA ALA A 19 -23.48 -16.80 -16.33
C ALA A 19 -22.09 -16.44 -16.91
N ALA A 20 -21.72 -15.16 -17.01
CA ALA A 20 -20.31 -14.75 -17.19
C ALA A 20 -19.74 -13.94 -16.00
N GLY A 21 -20.41 -13.96 -14.84
CA GLY A 21 -20.11 -13.05 -13.72
C GLY A 21 -19.32 -13.62 -12.53
N TRP A 22 -19.16 -14.94 -12.41
CA TRP A 22 -18.56 -15.54 -11.19
C TRP A 22 -17.11 -15.99 -11.30
N TRP A 23 -16.52 -16.00 -12.49
CA TRP A 23 -15.11 -16.38 -12.68
C TRP A 23 -14.14 -15.18 -12.74
N ILE A 24 -14.68 -13.96 -12.62
CA ILE A 24 -13.91 -12.71 -12.53
C ILE A 24 -14.01 -12.17 -11.10
N VAL A 25 -13.93 -13.05 -10.10
CA VAL A 25 -13.48 -12.61 -8.78
C VAL A 25 -11.97 -12.61 -8.90
N ASP A 26 -11.47 -11.44 -9.30
CA ASP A 26 -10.08 -11.00 -9.23
C ASP A 26 -9.37 -11.75 -8.10
N GLU A 27 -8.36 -12.55 -8.46
CA GLU A 27 -7.47 -13.20 -7.51
C GLU A 27 -6.70 -12.08 -6.81
N MET A 28 -7.31 -11.47 -5.79
CA MET A 28 -6.69 -10.44 -4.98
C MET A 28 -5.61 -11.12 -4.13
N PRO A 29 -4.43 -10.50 -3.98
CA PRO A 29 -3.44 -11.06 -3.10
C PRO A 29 -4.04 -11.08 -1.69
N SER A 30 -4.04 -12.25 -1.05
CA SER A 30 -4.69 -12.39 0.26
C SER A 30 -3.97 -11.52 1.28
N VAL A 31 -4.72 -10.58 1.86
CA VAL A 31 -4.32 -9.83 3.04
C VAL A 31 -5.17 -10.34 4.19
N ASP A 32 -4.53 -10.98 5.16
CA ASP A 32 -5.13 -11.25 6.45
C ASP A 32 -5.05 -9.95 7.27
N ASP A 33 -6.19 -9.27 7.41
CA ASP A 33 -6.29 -7.99 8.09
C ASP A 33 -5.89 -8.05 9.57
N ALA A 34 -6.10 -9.18 10.23
CA ALA A 34 -5.72 -9.36 11.63
C ALA A 34 -4.20 -9.43 11.74
N VAL A 35 -3.58 -10.28 10.92
CA VAL A 35 -2.12 -10.43 10.86
C VAL A 35 -1.45 -9.11 10.45
N ALA A 36 -1.96 -8.44 9.42
CA ALA A 36 -1.46 -7.14 9.00
C ALA A 36 -1.54 -6.11 10.13
N ARG A 37 -2.69 -6.00 10.82
CA ARG A 37 -2.86 -5.03 11.91
C ARG A 37 -1.91 -5.27 13.08
N GLU A 38 -1.66 -6.52 13.44
CA GLU A 38 -0.75 -6.88 14.53
C GLU A 38 0.73 -6.76 14.13
N ALA A 39 1.07 -6.98 12.85
CA ALA A 39 2.44 -6.92 12.35
C ALA A 39 2.90 -5.53 11.93
N LEU A 40 1.98 -4.60 11.61
CA LEU A 40 2.33 -3.25 11.18
C LEU A 40 3.10 -2.42 12.22
N PRO A 41 2.74 -2.40 13.52
CA PRO A 41 3.47 -1.61 14.52
C PRO A 41 4.98 -1.91 14.61
N PRO A 42 5.44 -3.17 14.73
CA PRO A 42 6.87 -3.46 14.77
C PRO A 42 7.56 -3.23 13.41
N ILE A 43 6.85 -3.36 12.29
CA ILE A 43 7.37 -3.00 10.96
C ILE A 43 7.59 -1.49 10.85
N ASP A 44 6.63 -0.70 11.33
CA ASP A 44 6.67 0.75 11.32
C ASP A 44 7.79 1.29 12.23
N GLU A 45 7.99 0.68 13.40
CA GLU A 45 9.18 0.94 14.25
C GLU A 45 10.48 0.62 13.52
N ASN A 46 10.57 -0.54 12.84
CA ASN A 46 11.75 -0.91 12.06
C ASN A 46 12.03 0.05 10.89
N LEU A 47 10.98 0.58 10.25
CA LEU A 47 11.10 1.61 9.21
C LEU A 47 11.61 2.94 9.76
N ARG A 48 11.08 3.39 10.90
CA ARG A 48 11.57 4.61 11.56
C ARG A 48 13.01 4.48 12.01
N ALA A 49 13.44 3.28 12.44
CA ALA A 49 14.82 3.02 12.82
C ALA A 49 15.82 3.12 11.65
N LEU A 50 15.35 3.06 10.39
CA LEU A 50 16.22 3.32 9.22
C LEU A 50 16.62 4.79 9.09
N ALA A 51 15.85 5.69 9.69
CA ALA A 51 16.21 7.10 9.73
C ALA A 51 17.44 7.25 10.62
N GLY A 52 18.61 7.35 10.00
CA GLY A 52 19.88 7.52 10.71
C GLY A 52 19.97 8.82 11.52
N SER A 53 19.05 9.78 11.29
CA SER A 53 19.02 11.05 12.00
C SER A 53 18.11 11.00 13.22
N ARG A 54 18.71 11.09 14.41
CA ARG A 54 18.05 11.47 15.68
C ARG A 54 18.21 12.96 15.97
N GLU A 55 18.47 13.78 14.96
CA GLU A 55 18.62 15.22 15.16
C GLU A 55 17.32 15.81 15.74
N ALA A 56 17.46 16.63 16.77
CA ALA A 56 16.33 17.22 17.45
C ALA A 56 15.52 18.08 16.47
N GLY A 57 14.22 17.77 16.32
CA GLY A 57 13.33 18.50 15.42
C GLY A 57 13.18 17.88 14.03
N ILE A 58 13.87 16.77 13.74
CA ILE A 58 13.65 15.95 12.54
C ILE A 58 12.86 14.69 12.92
N ARG A 59 11.87 14.32 12.09
CA ARG A 59 11.09 13.10 12.24
C ARG A 59 11.01 12.36 10.91
N TRP A 60 11.18 11.05 10.96
CA TRP A 60 10.90 10.18 9.82
C TRP A 60 9.44 9.78 9.83
N VAL A 61 8.70 10.23 8.82
CA VAL A 61 7.26 10.02 8.72
C VAL A 61 7.03 9.01 7.60
N CYS A 62 6.46 7.84 7.94
CA CYS A 62 6.23 6.76 7.01
C CYS A 62 4.75 6.43 6.87
N THR A 63 4.37 6.01 5.68
CA THR A 63 3.08 5.38 5.39
C THR A 63 3.34 4.04 4.72
N GLN A 64 2.50 3.05 5.02
CA GLN A 64 2.60 1.72 4.41
C GLN A 64 1.26 1.28 3.83
N LYS A 65 1.33 0.49 2.76
CA LYS A 65 0.19 -0.24 2.21
C LYS A 65 0.55 -1.70 2.11
N VAL A 66 -0.13 -2.53 2.90
CA VAL A 66 0.02 -3.98 2.80
C VAL A 66 -0.55 -4.44 1.46
N ILE A 67 0.23 -5.24 0.75
CA ILE A 67 -0.12 -5.82 -0.54
C ILE A 67 -0.56 -7.27 -0.35
N GLU A 68 0.16 -8.02 0.48
CA GLU A 68 -0.10 -9.44 0.71
C GLU A 68 0.43 -9.88 2.07
N THR A 69 -0.22 -10.89 2.64
CA THR A 69 0.27 -11.66 3.79
C THR A 69 0.40 -13.11 3.37
N ARG A 70 1.58 -13.70 3.54
CA ARG A 70 1.82 -15.10 3.17
C ARG A 70 2.38 -15.88 4.35
N PRO A 71 1.67 -16.89 4.87
CA PRO A 71 2.22 -17.77 5.90
C PRO A 71 3.40 -18.58 5.32
N ASP A 72 4.39 -18.85 6.17
CA ASP A 72 5.61 -19.60 5.88
C ASP A 72 6.02 -20.39 7.13
N GLY A 73 5.27 -21.48 7.43
CA GLY A 73 5.36 -22.19 8.70
C GLY A 73 4.90 -21.31 9.87
N ASP A 74 5.74 -21.18 10.89
CA ASP A 74 5.51 -20.29 12.05
C ASP A 74 5.81 -18.81 11.75
N LEU A 75 6.32 -18.52 10.55
CA LEU A 75 6.62 -17.17 10.09
C LEU A 75 5.53 -16.65 9.16
N VAL A 76 5.45 -15.33 9.02
CA VAL A 76 4.63 -14.68 8.02
C VAL A 76 5.47 -13.71 7.21
N LYS A 77 5.31 -13.75 5.88
CA LYS A 77 5.82 -12.74 4.96
C LYS A 77 4.77 -11.66 4.78
N ILE A 78 5.10 -10.43 5.14
CA ILE A 78 4.26 -9.24 4.91
C ILE A 78 4.85 -8.48 3.73
N GLY A 79 4.21 -8.59 2.58
CA GLY A 79 4.56 -7.79 1.40
C GLY A 79 3.83 -6.46 1.46
N LEU A 80 4.57 -5.35 1.35
CA LEU A 80 4.01 -4.00 1.42
C LEU A 80 4.74 -3.03 0.49
N VAL A 81 4.12 -1.89 0.26
CA VAL A 81 4.76 -0.72 -0.34
C VAL A 81 4.79 0.39 0.70
N ALA A 82 5.97 0.99 0.92
CA ALA A 82 6.15 2.07 1.88
C ALA A 82 6.62 3.36 1.19
N SER A 83 6.19 4.49 1.73
CA SER A 83 6.74 5.81 1.43
C SER A 83 7.15 6.43 2.74
N CYS A 84 8.31 7.08 2.80
CA CYS A 84 8.75 7.79 3.98
C CYS A 84 9.39 9.11 3.59
N ASP A 85 9.18 10.14 4.41
CA ASP A 85 9.83 11.43 4.30
C ASP A 85 10.64 11.75 5.56
N GLU A 86 11.82 12.32 5.37
CA GLU A 86 12.52 13.07 6.41
C GLU A 86 11.86 14.43 6.54
N VAL A 87 11.23 14.70 7.67
CA VAL A 87 10.48 15.93 7.87
C VAL A 87 11.14 16.72 8.99
N ALA A 88 11.40 18.01 8.75
CA ALA A 88 11.86 18.93 9.77
C ALA A 88 10.84 20.05 9.96
N LYS A 89 10.78 20.61 11.17
CA LYS A 89 10.02 21.83 11.42
C LYS A 89 10.81 23.05 10.94
N GLU A 90 10.18 23.91 10.16
CA GLU A 90 10.79 25.15 9.68
C GLU A 90 9.77 26.30 9.71
N ALA A 91 10.09 27.35 10.47
CA ALA A 91 9.23 28.53 10.67
C ALA A 91 7.75 28.18 10.96
N ASP A 92 6.88 28.43 9.99
CA ASP A 92 5.42 28.29 10.04
C ASP A 92 4.90 26.91 9.57
N GLY A 93 5.78 25.99 9.20
CA GLY A 93 5.38 24.72 8.61
C GLY A 93 6.41 23.61 8.74
N LEU A 94 6.30 22.66 7.81
CA LEU A 94 7.16 21.49 7.73
C LEU A 94 7.88 21.47 6.38
N VAL A 95 9.10 20.93 6.37
CA VAL A 95 9.91 20.76 5.17
C VAL A 95 10.36 19.30 5.04
N THR A 96 10.20 18.70 3.86
CA THR A 96 10.74 17.37 3.56
C THR A 96 12.16 17.49 3.00
N ARG A 97 13.15 16.86 3.64
CA ARG A 97 14.58 16.95 3.24
C ARG A 97 15.08 15.75 2.44
N GLY A 98 14.39 14.63 2.53
CA GLY A 98 14.76 13.37 1.90
C GLY A 98 13.67 12.35 2.12
N GLY A 99 13.92 11.12 1.68
CA GLY A 99 12.95 10.05 1.78
C GLY A 99 12.98 9.10 0.61
N PHE A 100 12.02 8.19 0.59
CA PHE A 100 11.75 7.31 -0.54
C PHE A 100 10.26 7.21 -0.78
N ARG A 101 9.88 6.97 -2.04
CA ARG A 101 8.48 6.86 -2.45
C ARG A 101 8.22 5.49 -3.03
N ARG A 102 7.08 4.91 -2.65
CA ARG A 102 6.54 3.68 -3.25
C ARG A 102 7.57 2.53 -3.28
N GLN A 103 8.39 2.41 -2.24
CA GLN A 103 9.42 1.37 -2.14
C GLN A 103 8.76 0.03 -1.77
N PRO A 104 8.82 -0.99 -2.64
CA PRO A 104 8.31 -2.31 -2.32
C PRO A 104 9.25 -3.04 -1.35
N MET A 105 8.67 -3.67 -0.33
CA MET A 105 9.39 -4.39 0.71
C MET A 105 8.64 -5.68 1.08
N VAL A 106 9.38 -6.68 1.53
CA VAL A 106 8.82 -7.88 2.16
C VAL A 106 9.49 -8.06 3.52
N TYR A 107 8.69 -8.04 4.57
CA TYR A 107 9.11 -8.33 5.93
C TYR A 107 8.86 -9.79 6.25
N ARG A 108 9.80 -10.43 6.93
CA ARG A 108 9.56 -11.71 7.60
C ARG A 108 9.34 -11.42 9.07
N VAL A 109 8.17 -11.80 9.56
CA VAL A 109 7.78 -11.64 10.96
C VAL A 109 7.51 -12.99 11.59
N GLU A 110 7.78 -13.09 12.88
CA GLU A 110 7.48 -14.25 13.71
C GLU A 110 6.37 -13.90 14.68
N ARG A 111 5.44 -14.83 14.92
CA ARG A 111 4.42 -14.66 15.94
C ARG A 111 5.00 -14.91 17.34
N THR A 112 4.66 -14.03 18.26
CA THR A 112 5.06 -14.08 19.67
C THR A 112 3.81 -13.94 20.55
N PRO A 113 3.89 -14.25 21.87
CA PRO A 113 2.77 -14.01 22.78
C PRO A 113 2.30 -12.55 22.84
N GLY A 114 3.19 -11.59 22.52
CA GLY A 114 2.91 -10.15 22.52
C GLY A 114 2.56 -9.55 21.15
N GLY A 115 2.30 -10.37 20.13
CA GLY A 115 2.06 -9.92 18.75
C GLY A 115 3.15 -10.42 17.79
N TYR A 116 3.62 -9.59 16.88
CA TYR A 116 4.65 -9.98 15.91
C TYR A 116 6.01 -9.35 16.20
N ARG A 117 7.08 -10.05 15.80
CA ARG A 117 8.45 -9.56 15.85
C ARG A 117 9.06 -9.59 14.45
N VAL A 118 9.69 -8.49 14.03
CA VAL A 118 10.42 -8.44 12.76
C VAL A 118 11.71 -9.25 12.87
N LEU A 119 11.92 -10.18 11.94
CA LEU A 119 13.13 -10.97 11.82
C LEU A 119 14.07 -10.43 10.74
N ASP A 120 13.50 -10.15 9.58
CA ASP A 120 14.25 -9.80 8.38
C ASP A 120 13.39 -8.92 7.45
N ARG A 121 14.06 -8.19 6.57
CA ARG A 121 13.45 -7.34 5.56
C ARG A 121 14.21 -7.42 4.26
N LYS A 122 13.47 -7.64 3.17
CA LYS A 122 13.95 -7.46 1.80
C LYS A 122 13.35 -6.20 1.19
N VAL A 123 14.16 -5.47 0.44
CA VAL A 123 13.79 -4.25 -0.28
C VAL A 123 14.00 -4.48 -1.77
N ALA A 124 13.04 -4.08 -2.61
CA ALA A 124 13.20 -4.18 -4.05
C ALA A 124 14.38 -3.32 -4.53
N LYS A 125 15.07 -3.79 -5.57
CA LYS A 125 16.18 -3.05 -6.18
C LYS A 125 15.66 -1.85 -6.96
N ASP A 126 16.50 -0.85 -7.17
CA ASP A 126 16.17 0.29 -8.01
C ASP A 126 16.53 0.06 -9.49
N GLY A 127 16.08 0.98 -10.36
CA GLY A 127 16.43 1.02 -11.77
C GLY A 127 16.05 -0.25 -12.54
N ALA A 128 16.97 -0.76 -13.37
CA ALA A 128 16.74 -1.94 -14.20
C ALA A 128 16.45 -3.22 -13.37
N GLY A 129 16.86 -3.25 -12.10
CA GLY A 129 16.62 -4.37 -11.19
C GLY A 129 15.23 -4.38 -10.55
N TYR A 130 14.45 -3.29 -10.69
CA TYR A 130 13.17 -3.11 -10.00
C TYR A 130 12.16 -4.21 -10.30
N SER A 131 11.71 -4.31 -11.56
CA SER A 131 10.67 -5.27 -11.93
C SER A 131 11.06 -6.73 -11.67
N PRO A 132 12.28 -7.19 -11.99
CA PRO A 132 12.73 -8.53 -11.63
C PRO A 132 12.70 -8.78 -10.11
N SER A 133 13.21 -7.84 -9.30
CA SER A 133 13.25 -8.01 -7.84
C SER A 133 11.85 -8.06 -7.22
N VAL A 134 10.91 -7.24 -7.69
CA VAL A 134 9.51 -7.29 -7.23
C VAL A 134 8.87 -8.65 -7.54
N LYS A 135 9.10 -9.20 -8.74
CA LYS A 135 8.58 -10.53 -9.12
C LYS A 135 9.18 -11.68 -8.31
N GLU A 136 10.42 -11.55 -7.84
CA GLU A 136 11.06 -12.52 -6.95
C GLU A 136 10.52 -12.41 -5.52
N MET A 137 10.26 -11.20 -5.05
CA MET A 137 9.89 -10.92 -3.67
C MET A 137 8.41 -11.23 -3.38
N PHE A 138 7.50 -10.91 -4.29
CA PHE A 138 6.04 -11.01 -4.07
C PHE A 138 5.45 -12.26 -4.73
N SER A 139 4.21 -12.63 -4.38
CA SER A 139 3.44 -13.55 -5.21
C SER A 139 3.22 -12.97 -6.61
N TRP A 140 2.85 -13.79 -7.60
CA TRP A 140 2.56 -13.30 -8.96
C TRP A 140 1.51 -12.17 -8.96
N VAL A 141 0.44 -12.36 -8.17
CA VAL A 141 -0.62 -11.37 -7.99
C VAL A 141 -0.11 -10.12 -7.27
N GLY A 142 0.61 -10.29 -6.15
CA GLY A 142 1.18 -9.18 -5.39
C GLY A 142 2.14 -8.34 -6.23
N ALA A 143 3.00 -8.99 -7.01
CA ALA A 143 3.92 -8.36 -7.95
C ALA A 143 3.15 -7.56 -9.01
N ARG A 144 2.07 -8.11 -9.58
CA ARG A 144 1.22 -7.38 -10.54
C ARG A 144 0.62 -6.13 -9.93
N ARG A 145 0.18 -6.20 -8.67
CA ARG A 145 -0.39 -5.05 -7.94
C ARG A 145 0.67 -3.98 -7.66
N VAL A 146 1.87 -4.37 -7.22
CA VAL A 146 3.00 -3.45 -7.00
C VAL A 146 3.42 -2.78 -8.31
N LEU A 147 3.67 -3.57 -9.36
CA LEU A 147 4.09 -3.06 -10.67
C LEU A 147 2.98 -2.27 -11.37
N GLY A 148 1.71 -2.55 -11.03
CA GLY A 148 0.54 -1.77 -11.43
C GLY A 148 0.37 -0.44 -10.70
N GLY A 149 1.29 -0.07 -9.81
CA GLY A 149 1.33 1.25 -9.18
C GLY A 149 0.63 1.34 -7.83
N ALA A 150 0.47 0.23 -7.10
CA ALA A 150 0.00 0.30 -5.72
C ALA A 150 0.86 1.26 -4.88
N SER A 151 0.21 2.27 -4.31
CA SER A 151 0.87 3.30 -3.50
C SER A 151 0.22 3.35 -2.12
N PRO A 152 1.01 3.54 -1.05
CA PRO A 152 0.50 4.04 0.22
C PRO A 152 0.07 5.50 0.09
N ASP A 153 -0.60 5.99 1.13
CA ASP A 153 -0.92 7.42 1.28
C ASP A 153 0.36 8.26 1.27
N ASP A 154 0.27 9.54 0.91
CA ASP A 154 1.43 10.43 0.96
C ASP A 154 1.80 10.75 2.41
N PRO A 155 3.03 10.45 2.89
CA PRO A 155 3.53 10.88 4.20
C PRO A 155 3.26 12.34 4.54
N ARG A 156 3.25 13.24 3.55
CA ARG A 156 2.93 14.66 3.75
C ARG A 156 1.59 14.90 4.43
N ASN A 157 0.62 14.02 4.20
CA ASN A 157 -0.72 14.13 4.77
C ASN A 157 -0.76 13.81 6.27
N VAL A 158 0.20 13.01 6.76
CA VAL A 158 0.28 12.59 8.18
C VAL A 158 1.40 13.29 8.94
N SER A 159 2.27 14.03 8.25
CA SER A 159 3.35 14.80 8.85
C SER A 159 2.88 15.82 9.91
N PRO A 160 1.83 16.65 9.70
CA PRO A 160 1.39 17.59 10.74
C PRO A 160 1.06 16.91 12.06
N ALA A 161 0.30 15.81 12.02
CA ALA A 161 -0.05 15.02 13.19
C ALA A 161 1.20 14.44 13.89
N ALA A 162 2.20 13.99 13.13
CA ALA A 162 3.47 13.51 13.69
C ALA A 162 4.24 14.59 14.46
N PHE A 163 3.96 15.88 14.23
CA PHE A 163 4.54 17.02 14.95
C PHE A 163 3.58 17.66 15.95
N GLY A 164 2.37 17.12 16.14
CA GLY A 164 1.34 17.71 17.00
C GLY A 164 0.79 19.04 16.47
N LEU A 165 0.80 19.22 15.15
CA LEU A 165 0.33 20.42 14.46
C LEU A 165 -1.07 20.19 13.86
N PRO A 166 -1.86 21.26 13.62
CA PRO A 166 -3.17 21.14 13.00
C PRO A 166 -3.13 20.52 11.60
N ASP A 167 -4.22 19.86 11.24
CA ASP A 167 -4.45 19.41 9.87
C ASP A 167 -4.39 20.61 8.90
N GLY A 168 -3.75 20.40 7.74
CA GLY A 168 -3.54 21.45 6.74
C GLY A 168 -2.31 22.33 6.97
N THR A 169 -1.51 22.10 8.03
CA THR A 169 -0.18 22.71 8.16
C THR A 169 0.64 22.45 6.89
N PRO A 170 1.21 23.48 6.25
CA PRO A 170 1.88 23.31 4.96
C PRO A 170 3.14 22.45 5.09
N VAL A 171 3.28 21.49 4.18
CA VAL A 171 4.46 20.63 4.04
C VAL A 171 5.13 20.90 2.69
N ARG A 172 6.30 21.56 2.73
CA ARG A 172 7.05 22.00 1.54
C ARG A 172 8.17 21.01 1.23
N THR A 173 8.62 20.97 -0.03
CA THR A 173 9.85 20.22 -0.38
C THR A 173 11.04 21.11 -0.10
N GLY A 174 11.98 20.64 0.72
CA GLY A 174 13.28 21.27 0.90
C GLY A 174 14.04 21.29 -0.42
N ARG A 175 14.77 22.39 -0.67
CA ARG A 175 15.59 22.55 -1.87
C ARG A 175 16.96 21.92 -1.68
#